data_AF-A0A2V9Z7F0-F1
#
_entry.id   AF-A0A2V9Z7F0-F1
#
_cell.length_a   1.000
_cell.length_b   1.000
_cell.length_c   1.000
_cell.angle_alpha   90.00
_cell.angle_beta   90.00
_cell.angle_gamma   90.00
#
_symmetry.space_group_name_H-M   'P 1'
#
loop_
_entity.id
_entity.type
_entity.pdbx_description
1 polymer ?
#
loop_
_entity_poly.entity_id
_entity_poly.type
_entity_poly.pdbx_seq_one_letter_code
_entity_poly.pdbx_strand_id
1 'polypeptide(L)'
;MIQTVAYSSRQIAWTAFALAVVLLALIGVASYRATNKLVTSEKLVSHTHEVQTVLEDLRSDLMEVAYARRGYIIISNEDELAGYDAAARDLPGKLSRLNALLADNPFHKERLQVLRSLIDRDLATLQQSIDLRQSGRPDKREQIAFTRLGTTLTHQTQSVIQQMTEHEAQLLEQRIAESVRLYRRTVAVLATAFVLAILLLYANFYRLNLELRERERA
;
A
#
# COMPACT_ATOMS: atom_id res chain seq x y z
N MET A 1 -53.55 15.16 39.62
CA MET A 1 -52.27 14.56 40.04
C MET A 1 -51.94 13.22 39.36
N ILE A 2 -52.94 12.38 38.99
CA ILE A 2 -52.70 11.10 38.31
C ILE A 2 -52.29 11.26 36.82
N GLN A 3 -52.79 12.29 36.12
CA GLN A 3 -52.49 12.52 34.69
C GLN A 3 -51.05 13.01 34.41
N THR A 4 -50.44 13.78 35.30
CA THR A 4 -49.05 14.27 35.13
C THR A 4 -48.02 13.14 35.21
N VAL A 5 -48.35 12.07 35.95
CA VAL A 5 -47.46 10.95 36.22
C VAL A 5 -47.49 9.89 35.11
N ALA A 6 -48.64 9.69 34.43
CA ALA A 6 -48.72 8.87 33.22
C ALA A 6 -47.99 9.49 32.01
N TYR A 7 -47.83 10.82 32.00
CA TYR A 7 -47.02 11.52 31.01
C TYR A 7 -45.51 11.28 31.23
N SER A 8 -45.04 11.25 32.48
CA SER A 8 -43.65 10.95 32.86
C SER A 8 -43.20 9.56 32.38
N SER A 9 -43.97 8.51 32.68
CA SER A 9 -43.61 7.13 32.30
C SER A 9 -43.55 6.92 30.78
N ARG A 10 -44.50 7.51 30.04
CA ARG A 10 -44.51 7.46 28.58
C ARG A 10 -43.31 8.23 28.00
N GLN A 11 -42.97 9.41 28.53
CA GLN A 11 -41.80 10.18 28.08
C GLN A 11 -40.46 9.46 28.35
N ILE A 12 -40.32 8.75 29.47
CA ILE A 12 -39.13 7.95 29.77
C ILE A 12 -38.97 6.80 28.76
N ALA A 13 -40.06 6.10 28.41
CA ALA A 13 -40.02 5.04 27.41
C ALA A 13 -39.62 5.55 26.02
N TRP A 14 -40.17 6.69 25.58
CA TRP A 14 -39.84 7.30 24.28
C TRP A 14 -38.40 7.82 24.24
N THR A 15 -37.88 8.40 25.32
CA THR A 15 -36.48 8.88 25.38
C THR A 15 -35.49 7.71 25.40
N ALA A 16 -35.77 6.64 26.14
CA ALA A 16 -34.96 5.43 26.13
C ALA A 16 -34.96 4.75 24.75
N PHE A 17 -36.12 4.68 24.08
CA PHE A 17 -36.24 4.14 22.73
C PHE A 17 -35.48 5.00 21.69
N ALA A 18 -35.68 6.33 21.71
CA ALA A 18 -34.95 7.23 20.83
C ALA A 18 -33.43 7.14 21.01
N LEU A 19 -32.96 7.03 22.27
CA LEU A 19 -31.56 6.84 22.59
C LEU A 19 -31.01 5.51 22.04
N ALA A 20 -31.75 4.41 22.20
CA ALA A 20 -31.37 3.11 21.66
C ALA A 20 -31.25 3.13 20.13
N VAL A 21 -32.19 3.79 19.45
CA VAL A 21 -32.16 3.97 17.98
C VAL A 21 -30.95 4.79 17.55
N VAL A 22 -30.64 5.89 18.24
CA VAL A 22 -29.46 6.71 17.95
C VAL A 22 -28.16 5.92 18.14
N LEU A 23 -28.04 5.14 19.20
CA LEU A 23 -26.87 4.29 19.43
C LEU A 23 -26.72 3.21 18.35
N LEU A 24 -27.81 2.53 17.99
CA LEU A 24 -27.80 1.55 16.91
C LEU A 24 -27.39 2.17 15.58
N ALA A 25 -27.90 3.37 15.27
CA ALA A 25 -27.51 4.11 14.07
C ALA A 25 -26.02 4.49 14.09
N LEU A 26 -25.50 4.97 15.23
CA LEU A 26 -24.08 5.31 15.39
C LEU A 26 -23.18 4.08 15.23
N ILE A 27 -23.55 2.94 15.82
CA ILE A 27 -22.83 1.67 15.67
C ILE A 27 -22.85 1.23 14.21
N GLY A 28 -24.00 1.29 13.54
CA GLY A 28 -24.14 0.95 12.12
C GLY A 28 -23.25 1.81 11.22
N VAL A 29 -23.28 3.14 11.40
CA VAL A 29 -22.45 4.08 10.65
C VAL A 29 -20.95 3.85 10.91
N ALA A 30 -20.57 3.63 12.17
CA ALA A 30 -19.17 3.39 12.54
C ALA A 30 -18.67 2.05 12.00
N SER A 31 -19.47 0.99 12.09
CA SER A 31 -19.17 -0.33 11.52
C SER A 31 -19.01 -0.23 10.00
N TYR A 32 -19.95 0.40 9.31
CA TYR A 32 -19.86 0.63 7.86
C TYR A 32 -18.59 1.40 7.47
N ARG A 33 -18.27 2.48 8.18
CA ARG A 33 -17.03 3.25 7.94
C ARG A 33 -15.77 2.43 8.21
N ALA A 34 -15.75 1.63 9.28
CA ALA A 34 -14.61 0.77 9.61
C ALA A 34 -14.39 -0.29 8.53
N THR A 35 -15.46 -0.96 8.08
CA THR A 35 -15.39 -1.95 7.00
C THR A 35 -14.95 -1.33 5.67
N ASN A 36 -15.51 -0.18 5.29
CA ASN A 36 -15.12 0.48 4.04
C ASN A 36 -13.66 0.97 4.06
N LYS A 37 -13.19 1.44 5.22
CA LYS A 37 -11.79 1.80 5.44
C LYS A 37 -10.88 0.57 5.32
N LEU A 38 -11.28 -0.56 5.91
CA LEU A 38 -10.54 -1.82 5.84
C LEU A 38 -10.35 -2.29 4.38
N VAL A 39 -11.44 -2.34 3.61
CA VAL A 39 -11.41 -2.75 2.19
C VAL A 39 -10.53 -1.81 1.36
N THR A 40 -10.59 -0.50 1.61
CA THR A 40 -9.76 0.48 0.89
C THR A 40 -8.28 0.35 1.26
N SER A 41 -7.97 0.14 2.55
CA SER A 41 -6.60 -0.11 3.01
C SER A 41 -6.03 -1.40 2.40
N GLU A 42 -6.82 -2.46 2.29
CA GLU A 42 -6.40 -3.71 1.66
C GLU A 42 -6.04 -3.52 0.17
N LYS A 43 -6.85 -2.75 -0.58
CA LYS A 43 -6.52 -2.40 -1.98
C LYS A 43 -5.20 -1.63 -2.09
N LEU A 44 -4.94 -0.69 -1.20
CA LEU A 44 -3.69 0.09 -1.20
C LEU A 44 -2.48 -0.79 -0.83
N VAL A 45 -2.62 -1.69 0.15
CA VAL A 45 -1.58 -2.66 0.51
C VAL A 45 -1.28 -3.57 -0.68
N SER A 46 -2.32 -4.11 -1.32
CA SER A 46 -2.18 -4.95 -2.51
C SER A 46 -1.48 -4.22 -3.66
N HIS A 47 -1.83 -2.94 -3.88
CA HIS A 47 -1.22 -2.13 -4.91
C HIS A 47 0.27 -1.89 -4.64
N THR A 48 0.64 -1.51 -3.41
CA THR A 48 2.05 -1.34 -3.03
C THR A 48 2.84 -2.65 -3.20
N HIS A 49 2.27 -3.80 -2.84
CA HIS A 49 2.92 -5.09 -3.08
C HIS A 49 3.07 -5.40 -4.57
N GLU A 50 2.07 -5.11 -5.40
CA GLU A 50 2.17 -5.32 -6.85
C GLU A 50 3.31 -4.47 -7.45
N VAL A 51 3.42 -3.20 -7.05
CA VAL A 51 4.53 -2.32 -7.47
C VAL A 51 5.88 -2.89 -7.03
N GLN A 52 5.99 -3.32 -5.77
CA GLN A 52 7.23 -3.90 -5.22
C GLN A 52 7.63 -5.18 -5.97
N THR A 53 6.66 -6.05 -6.30
CA THR A 53 6.92 -7.25 -7.09
C THR A 53 7.45 -6.89 -8.47
N VAL A 54 6.83 -5.94 -9.17
CA VAL A 54 7.30 -5.54 -10.51
C VAL A 54 8.69 -4.91 -10.45
N LEU A 55 8.99 -4.12 -9.42
CA LEU A 55 10.33 -3.56 -9.20
C LEU A 55 11.40 -4.63 -8.92
N GLU A 56 11.04 -5.66 -8.14
CA GLU A 56 11.92 -6.77 -7.81
C GLU A 56 12.16 -7.70 -9.00
N ASP A 57 11.12 -7.95 -9.79
CA ASP A 57 11.22 -8.69 -11.05
C ASP A 57 12.12 -7.94 -12.05
N LEU A 58 11.97 -6.61 -12.15
CA LEU A 58 12.82 -5.78 -12.99
C LEU A 58 14.28 -5.81 -12.53
N ARG A 59 14.52 -5.75 -11.21
CA ARG A 59 15.85 -5.88 -10.63
C ARG A 59 16.49 -7.22 -10.98
N SER A 60 15.70 -8.29 -10.93
CA SER A 60 16.15 -9.66 -11.21
C SER A 60 16.55 -9.83 -12.67
N ASP A 61 15.70 -9.40 -13.61
CA ASP A 61 15.99 -9.47 -15.04
C ASP A 61 17.25 -8.70 -15.40
N LEU A 62 17.43 -7.48 -14.86
CA LEU A 62 18.62 -6.68 -15.14
C LEU A 62 19.91 -7.38 -14.68
N MET A 63 19.84 -8.14 -13.59
CA MET A 63 20.99 -8.93 -13.14
C MET A 63 21.21 -10.11 -14.06
N GLU A 64 20.15 -10.79 -14.48
CA GLU A 64 20.20 -11.90 -15.43
C GLU A 64 20.83 -11.46 -16.76
N VAL A 65 20.43 -10.30 -17.31
CA VAL A 65 21.03 -9.75 -18.53
C VAL A 65 22.53 -9.50 -18.35
N ALA A 66 22.94 -8.92 -17.23
CA ALA A 66 24.35 -8.65 -16.93
C ALA A 66 25.17 -9.94 -16.71
N TYR A 67 24.57 -10.97 -16.10
CA TYR A 67 25.20 -12.27 -15.88
C TYR A 67 25.33 -13.05 -17.18
N ALA A 68 24.27 -13.15 -17.98
CA ALA A 68 24.25 -13.81 -19.27
C ALA A 68 25.29 -13.21 -20.22
N ARG A 69 25.38 -11.87 -20.28
CA ARG A 69 26.46 -11.19 -21.02
C ARG A 69 27.84 -11.63 -20.53
N ARG A 70 28.08 -11.67 -19.22
CA ARG A 70 29.40 -12.08 -18.69
C ARG A 70 29.70 -13.54 -19.02
N GLY A 71 28.73 -14.44 -18.91
CA GLY A 71 28.84 -15.84 -19.31
C GLY A 71 29.23 -15.97 -20.79
N TYR A 72 28.55 -15.23 -21.67
CA TYR A 72 28.86 -15.20 -23.10
C TYR A 72 30.29 -14.70 -23.39
N ILE A 73 30.74 -13.63 -22.73
CA ILE A 73 32.11 -13.11 -22.93
C ILE A 73 33.18 -14.12 -22.48
N ILE A 74 32.91 -14.90 -21.43
CA ILE A 74 33.86 -15.88 -20.87
C ILE A 74 33.88 -17.19 -21.66
N ILE A 75 32.69 -17.75 -21.91
CA ILE A 75 32.52 -19.12 -22.43
C ILE A 75 32.25 -19.11 -23.94
N SER A 76 31.63 -18.05 -24.46
CA SER A 76 31.18 -17.93 -25.86
C SER A 76 30.23 -19.03 -26.29
N ASN A 77 29.33 -19.42 -25.37
CA ASN A 77 28.23 -20.34 -25.64
C ASN A 77 26.98 -19.56 -26.08
N GLU A 78 26.31 -20.04 -27.13
CA GLU A 78 25.07 -19.47 -27.65
C GLU A 78 23.92 -19.54 -26.64
N ASP A 79 23.94 -20.49 -25.70
CA ASP A 79 22.93 -20.58 -24.64
C ASP A 79 22.91 -19.33 -23.74
N GLU A 80 24.09 -18.75 -23.45
CA GLU A 80 24.21 -17.51 -22.66
C GLU A 80 23.67 -16.31 -23.44
N LEU A 81 23.84 -16.31 -24.77
CA LEU A 81 23.27 -15.27 -25.63
C LEU A 81 21.75 -15.37 -25.70
N ALA A 82 21.21 -16.58 -25.80
CA ALA A 82 19.77 -16.82 -25.75
C ALA A 82 19.15 -16.37 -24.42
N GLY A 83 19.85 -16.59 -23.29
CA GLY A 83 19.46 -16.08 -21.97
C GLY A 83 19.44 -14.56 -21.91
N TYR A 84 20.46 -13.90 -22.46
CA TYR A 84 20.49 -12.43 -22.59
C TYR A 84 19.30 -11.91 -23.40
N ASP A 85 19.05 -12.49 -24.58
CA ASP A 85 17.97 -12.04 -25.47
C ASP A 85 16.58 -12.24 -24.86
N ALA A 86 16.38 -13.32 -24.12
CA ALA A 86 15.13 -13.59 -23.41
C ALA A 86 14.88 -12.55 -22.31
N ALA A 87 15.85 -12.34 -21.42
CA ALA A 87 15.71 -11.39 -20.32
C ALA A 87 15.60 -9.92 -20.82
N ALA A 88 16.35 -9.55 -21.86
CA ALA A 88 16.27 -8.22 -22.46
C ALA A 88 14.90 -7.93 -23.12
N ARG A 89 14.23 -8.95 -23.65
CA ARG A 89 12.93 -8.83 -24.32
C ARG A 89 11.78 -8.53 -23.35
N ASP A 90 11.88 -8.96 -22.10
CA ASP A 90 10.81 -8.82 -21.11
C ASP A 90 10.82 -7.45 -20.39
N LEU A 91 11.99 -6.79 -20.33
CA LEU A 91 12.18 -5.49 -19.65
C LEU A 91 11.22 -4.38 -20.13
N PRO A 92 10.99 -4.17 -21.45
CA PRO A 92 10.05 -3.15 -21.92
C PRO A 92 8.61 -3.38 -21.44
N GLY A 93 8.18 -4.66 -21.38
CA GLY A 93 6.87 -5.04 -20.89
C GLY A 93 6.70 -4.73 -19.40
N LYS A 94 7.71 -5.08 -18.58
CA LYS A 94 7.74 -4.76 -17.15
C LYS A 94 7.74 -3.26 -16.89
N LEU A 95 8.52 -2.48 -17.66
CA LEU A 95 8.50 -1.02 -17.58
C LEU A 95 7.15 -0.40 -17.96
N SER A 96 6.46 -0.96 -18.96
CA SER A 96 5.11 -0.52 -19.32
C SER A 96 4.09 -0.81 -18.22
N ARG A 97 4.15 -2.02 -17.62
CA ARG A 97 3.31 -2.39 -16.47
C ARG A 97 3.58 -1.48 -15.27
N LEU A 98 4.84 -1.22 -14.97
CA LEU A 98 5.23 -0.31 -13.89
C LEU A 98 4.72 1.12 -14.14
N ASN A 99 4.77 1.60 -15.39
CA ASN A 99 4.19 2.90 -15.76
C ASN A 99 2.67 2.96 -15.52
N ALA A 100 1.94 1.88 -15.83
CA ALA A 100 0.50 1.81 -15.62
C ALA A 100 0.15 1.81 -14.12
N LEU A 101 0.92 1.08 -13.30
CA LEU A 101 0.72 1.06 -11.85
C LEU A 101 1.03 2.41 -11.19
N LEU A 102 2.00 3.16 -11.73
CA LEU A 102 2.51 4.38 -11.12
C LEU A 102 1.97 5.68 -11.73
N ALA A 103 0.97 5.59 -12.62
CA ALA A 103 0.48 6.71 -13.43
C ALA A 103 0.01 7.92 -12.60
N ASP A 104 -0.52 7.67 -11.39
CA ASP A 104 -1.15 8.69 -10.55
C ASP A 104 -0.16 9.41 -9.60
N ASN A 105 1.11 9.01 -9.55
CA ASN A 105 2.10 9.58 -8.62
C ASN A 105 3.23 10.33 -9.36
N PRO A 106 3.31 11.67 -9.23
CA PRO A 106 4.36 12.49 -9.85
C PRO A 106 5.78 12.08 -9.47
N PHE A 107 6.01 11.68 -8.22
CA PHE A 107 7.32 11.21 -7.75
C PHE A 107 7.78 9.98 -8.54
N HIS A 108 6.87 9.03 -8.74
CA HIS A 108 7.18 7.82 -9.49
C HIS A 108 7.36 8.07 -10.98
N LYS A 109 6.63 9.02 -11.57
CA LYS A 109 6.77 9.37 -12.98
C LYS A 109 8.17 9.87 -13.32
N GLU A 110 8.74 10.75 -12.49
CA GLU A 110 10.12 11.23 -12.67
C GLU A 110 11.13 10.10 -12.54
N ARG A 111 11.01 9.28 -11.48
CA ARG A 111 11.92 8.16 -11.22
C ARG A 111 11.86 7.09 -12.30
N LEU A 112 10.67 6.81 -12.83
CA LEU A 112 10.49 5.87 -13.92
C LEU A 112 11.16 6.34 -15.22
N GLN A 113 11.14 7.64 -15.50
CA GLN A 113 11.84 8.19 -16.67
C GLN A 113 13.36 8.02 -16.53
N VAL A 114 13.90 8.29 -15.33
CA VAL A 114 15.33 8.06 -15.02
C VAL A 114 15.66 6.57 -15.16
N LEU A 115 14.83 5.70 -14.57
CA LEU A 115 14.99 4.25 -14.62
C LEU A 115 15.04 3.72 -16.05
N ARG A 116 14.09 4.15 -16.90
CA ARG A 116 14.05 3.78 -18.32
C ARG A 116 15.32 4.20 -19.06
N SER A 117 15.76 5.45 -18.86
CA SER A 117 16.99 5.95 -19.47
C SER A 117 18.24 5.15 -19.05
N LEU A 118 18.33 4.76 -17.77
CA LEU A 118 19.44 3.94 -17.27
C LEU A 118 19.41 2.53 -17.87
N ILE A 119 18.24 1.90 -17.93
CA ILE A 119 18.07 0.56 -18.51
C ILE A 119 18.40 0.57 -20.00
N ASP A 120 17.90 1.54 -20.76
CA ASP A 120 18.18 1.66 -22.19
C ASP A 120 19.69 1.80 -22.45
N ARG A 121 20.39 2.60 -21.61
CA ARG A 121 21.85 2.75 -21.70
C ARG A 121 22.59 1.47 -21.30
N ASP A 122 22.09 0.74 -20.31
CA ASP A 122 22.71 -0.51 -19.85
C ASP A 122 22.59 -1.59 -20.92
N LEU A 123 21.39 -1.80 -21.46
CA LEU A 123 21.15 -2.72 -22.56
C LEU A 123 22.00 -2.38 -23.79
N ALA A 124 22.08 -1.11 -24.17
CA ALA A 124 22.93 -0.68 -25.28
C ALA A 124 24.43 -0.97 -25.02
N THR A 125 24.89 -0.76 -23.78
CA THR A 125 26.28 -1.06 -23.37
C THR A 125 26.57 -2.56 -23.42
N LEU A 126 25.63 -3.39 -22.96
CA LEU A 126 25.76 -4.84 -22.97
C LEU A 126 25.72 -5.38 -24.41
N GLN A 127 24.85 -4.85 -25.27
CA GLN A 127 24.77 -5.23 -26.69
C GLN A 127 26.08 -4.89 -27.42
N GLN A 128 26.62 -3.68 -27.25
CA GLN A 128 27.90 -3.29 -27.86
C GLN A 128 29.04 -4.22 -27.46
N SER A 129 29.05 -4.68 -26.21
CA SER A 129 29.99 -5.68 -25.74
C SER A 129 29.82 -7.04 -26.43
N ILE A 130 28.58 -7.48 -26.65
CA ILE A 130 28.27 -8.76 -27.32
C ILE A 130 28.69 -8.67 -28.78
N ASP A 131 28.32 -7.59 -29.47
CA ASP A 131 28.68 -7.34 -30.88
C ASP A 131 30.20 -7.33 -31.07
N LEU A 132 30.93 -6.69 -30.15
CA LEU A 132 32.40 -6.69 -30.19
C LEU A 132 32.97 -8.10 -30.06
N ARG A 133 32.39 -8.95 -29.19
CA ARG A 133 32.80 -10.35 -29.06
C ARG A 133 32.51 -11.15 -30.33
N GLN A 134 31.33 -10.97 -30.92
CA GLN A 134 30.92 -11.63 -32.16
C GLN A 134 31.77 -11.22 -33.37
N SER A 135 32.29 -9.98 -33.37
CA SER A 135 33.18 -9.50 -34.44
C SER A 135 34.53 -10.24 -34.53
N GLY A 136 34.86 -11.10 -33.56
CA GLY A 136 36.11 -11.85 -33.51
C GLY A 136 37.35 -11.01 -33.20
N ARG A 137 37.18 -9.72 -32.87
CA ARG A 137 38.29 -8.80 -32.58
C ARG A 137 38.80 -9.01 -31.13
N PRO A 138 40.11 -9.18 -30.93
CA PRO A 138 40.67 -9.28 -29.59
C PRO A 138 40.65 -7.90 -28.92
N ASP A 139 39.73 -7.69 -27.97
CA ASP A 139 39.65 -6.41 -27.28
C ASP A 139 39.33 -6.53 -25.79
N LYS A 140 40.32 -7.05 -25.04
CA LYS A 140 40.22 -7.17 -23.58
C LYS A 140 40.03 -5.81 -22.90
N ARG A 141 40.56 -4.72 -23.46
CA ARG A 141 40.48 -3.38 -22.85
C ARG A 141 39.08 -2.79 -22.99
N GLU A 142 38.48 -2.85 -24.18
CA GLU A 142 37.10 -2.44 -24.40
C GLU A 142 36.14 -3.31 -23.58
N GLN A 143 36.35 -4.62 -23.51
CA GLN A 143 35.50 -5.50 -22.69
C GLN A 143 35.54 -5.18 -21.18
N ILE A 144 36.70 -4.78 -20.66
CA ILE A 144 36.83 -4.26 -19.29
C ILE A 144 36.08 -2.92 -19.15
N ALA A 145 36.17 -2.04 -20.15
CA ALA A 145 35.47 -0.76 -20.14
C ALA A 145 33.95 -0.95 -20.11
N PHE A 146 33.39 -1.82 -20.95
CA PHE A 146 31.96 -2.18 -20.93
C PHE A 146 31.54 -2.76 -19.58
N THR A 147 32.36 -3.64 -19.00
CA THR A 147 32.06 -4.25 -17.69
C THR A 147 31.98 -3.19 -16.59
N ARG A 148 32.91 -2.23 -16.58
CA ARG A 148 32.92 -1.13 -15.61
C ARG A 148 31.72 -0.21 -15.80
N LEU A 149 31.41 0.17 -17.03
CA LEU A 149 30.25 1.01 -17.34
C LEU A 149 28.94 0.33 -16.96
N GLY A 150 28.73 -0.92 -17.38
CA GLY A 150 27.53 -1.70 -17.02
C GLY A 150 27.41 -1.89 -15.51
N THR A 151 28.51 -2.09 -14.79
CA THR A 151 28.48 -2.14 -13.30
C THR A 151 28.01 -0.80 -12.71
N THR A 152 28.49 0.34 -13.23
CA THR A 152 28.00 1.66 -12.80
C THR A 152 26.52 1.86 -13.10
N LEU A 153 26.06 1.51 -14.30
CA LEU A 153 24.65 1.63 -14.70
C LEU A 153 23.76 0.73 -13.87
N THR A 154 24.15 -0.53 -13.66
CA THR A 154 23.49 -1.46 -12.74
C THR A 154 23.33 -0.88 -11.34
N HIS A 155 24.39 -0.32 -10.75
CA HIS A 155 24.29 0.29 -9.41
C HIS A 155 23.37 1.52 -9.38
N GLN A 156 23.40 2.36 -10.41
CA GLN A 156 22.49 3.49 -10.54
C GLN A 156 21.03 3.03 -10.64
N THR A 157 20.77 2.03 -11.46
CA THR A 157 19.45 1.42 -11.62
C THR A 157 18.95 0.82 -10.30
N GLN A 158 19.78 0.04 -9.60
CA GLN A 158 19.44 -0.50 -8.28
C GLN A 158 19.14 0.60 -7.27
N SER A 159 19.89 1.72 -7.29
CA SER A 159 19.61 2.85 -6.41
C SER A 159 18.26 3.50 -6.69
N VAL A 160 17.87 3.65 -7.97
CA VAL A 160 16.55 4.18 -8.34
C VAL A 160 15.43 3.23 -7.94
N ILE A 161 15.59 1.92 -8.20
CA ILE A 161 14.63 0.89 -7.75
C ILE A 161 14.45 0.94 -6.23
N GLN A 162 15.57 1.02 -5.49
CA GLN A 162 15.53 1.11 -4.02
C GLN A 162 14.79 2.35 -3.53
N GLN A 163 15.05 3.53 -4.12
CA GLN A 163 14.34 4.76 -3.78
C GLN A 163 12.83 4.66 -4.04
N MET A 164 12.42 3.99 -5.13
CA MET A 164 11.01 3.76 -5.43
C MET A 164 10.37 2.81 -4.41
N THR A 165 11.05 1.71 -4.07
CA THR A 165 10.60 0.74 -3.06
C THR A 165 10.46 1.37 -1.68
N GLU A 166 11.43 2.18 -1.26
CA GLU A 166 11.40 2.91 0.01
C GLU A 166 10.27 3.93 0.07
N HIS A 167 10.03 4.66 -1.03
CA HIS A 167 8.93 5.62 -1.10
C HIS A 167 7.57 4.92 -0.94
N GLU A 168 7.37 3.80 -1.63
CA GLU A 168 6.15 3.01 -1.49
C GLU A 168 5.97 2.45 -0.07
N ALA A 169 7.04 1.97 0.56
CA ALA A 169 7.00 1.49 1.94
C ALA A 169 6.64 2.61 2.93
N GLN A 170 7.23 3.80 2.77
CA GLN A 170 6.91 4.97 3.59
C GLN A 170 5.46 5.42 3.40
N LEU A 171 4.99 5.44 2.16
CA LEU A 171 3.62 5.82 1.83
C LEU A 171 2.61 4.84 2.44
N LEU A 172 2.92 3.54 2.40
CA LEU A 172 2.12 2.51 3.04
C LEU A 172 2.07 2.69 4.57
N GLU A 173 3.22 2.94 5.21
CA GLU A 173 3.31 3.17 6.65
C GLU A 173 2.47 4.38 7.07
N GLN A 174 2.55 5.50 6.33
CA GLN A 174 1.74 6.69 6.57
C GLN A 174 0.23 6.39 6.47
N ARG A 175 -0.18 5.67 5.41
CA ARG A 175 -1.58 5.27 5.20
C ARG A 175 -2.10 4.38 6.32
N ILE A 176 -1.29 3.44 6.80
CA ILE A 176 -1.64 2.57 7.94
C ILE A 176 -1.77 3.40 9.22
N ALA A 177 -0.81 4.27 9.51
CA ALA A 177 -0.83 5.12 10.70
C ALA A 177 -2.06 6.04 10.74
N GLU A 178 -2.44 6.62 9.60
CA GLU A 178 -3.67 7.40 9.46
C GLU A 178 -4.93 6.55 9.67
N SER A 179 -4.97 5.34 9.13
CA SER A 179 -6.08 4.40 9.32
C SER A 179 -6.27 4.05 10.80
N VAL A 180 -5.18 3.72 11.50
CA VAL A 180 -5.20 3.40 12.93
C VAL A 180 -5.66 4.59 13.77
N ARG A 181 -5.19 5.81 13.48
CA ARG A 181 -5.63 7.03 14.19
C ARG A 181 -7.14 7.25 14.07
N LEU A 182 -7.69 7.09 12.87
CA LEU A 182 -9.12 7.25 12.61
C LEU A 182 -9.95 6.15 13.26
N TYR A 183 -9.46 4.91 13.24
CA TYR A 183 -10.09 3.80 13.94
C TYR A 183 -10.18 4.06 15.45
N ARG A 184 -9.06 4.46 16.08
CA ARG A 184 -9.03 4.79 17.53
C ARG A 184 -10.00 5.91 17.89
N ARG A 185 -10.08 6.97 17.09
CA ARG A 185 -11.07 8.06 17.29
C ARG A 185 -12.49 7.55 17.20
N THR A 186 -12.79 6.72 16.21
CA THR A 186 -14.13 6.13 16.02
C THR A 186 -14.52 5.28 17.22
N VAL A 187 -13.63 4.39 17.68
CA VAL A 187 -13.85 3.56 18.87
C VAL A 187 -14.02 4.41 20.13
N ALA A 188 -13.20 5.46 20.32
CA ALA A 188 -13.31 6.35 21.47
C ALA A 188 -14.67 7.09 21.52
N VAL A 189 -15.14 7.59 20.37
CA VAL A 189 -16.46 8.26 20.24
C VAL A 189 -17.60 7.27 20.54
N LEU A 190 -17.53 6.05 20.00
CA LEU A 190 -18.53 5.01 20.28
C LEU A 190 -18.52 4.62 21.76
N ALA A 191 -17.34 4.44 22.36
CA ALA A 191 -17.22 4.09 23.78
C ALA A 191 -17.77 5.19 24.69
N THR A 192 -17.49 6.46 24.39
CA THR A 192 -18.07 7.59 25.13
C THR A 192 -19.59 7.67 24.95
N ALA A 193 -20.11 7.50 23.73
CA ALA A 193 -21.54 7.45 23.49
C ALA A 193 -22.22 6.30 24.26
N PHE A 194 -21.59 5.13 24.30
CA PHE A 194 -22.08 3.96 25.02
C PHE A 194 -22.10 4.17 26.54
N VAL A 195 -21.04 4.74 27.11
CA VAL A 195 -20.99 5.09 28.55
C VAL A 195 -22.06 6.13 28.89
N LEU A 196 -22.20 7.19 28.08
CA LEU A 196 -23.25 8.20 28.28
C LEU A 196 -24.66 7.59 28.23
N ALA A 197 -24.88 6.63 27.33
CA ALA A 197 -26.15 5.93 27.26
C ALA A 197 -26.45 5.10 28.51
N ILE A 198 -25.47 4.36 29.03
CA ILE A 198 -25.62 3.59 30.28
C ILE A 198 -25.95 4.54 31.44
N LEU A 199 -25.25 5.67 31.56
CA LEU A 199 -25.50 6.66 32.61
C LEU A 199 -26.90 7.26 32.52
N LEU A 200 -27.39 7.56 31.31
CA LEU A 200 -28.75 8.05 31.09
C LEU A 200 -29.81 7.00 31.41
N LEU A 201 -29.60 5.75 31.02
CA LEU A 201 -30.50 4.64 31.35
C LEU A 201 -30.54 4.40 32.87
N TYR A 202 -29.38 4.43 33.53
CA TYR A 202 -29.28 4.31 34.98
C TYR A 202 -30.00 5.46 35.70
N ALA A 203 -29.81 6.71 35.23
CA ALA A 203 -30.50 7.87 35.79
C ALA A 203 -32.02 7.77 35.64
N ASN A 204 -32.51 7.30 34.48
CA ASN A 204 -33.93 7.05 34.25
C ASN A 204 -34.48 5.93 35.14
N PHE A 205 -33.75 4.82 35.25
CA PHE A 205 -34.12 3.71 36.13
C PHE A 205 -34.19 4.15 37.59
N TYR A 206 -33.21 4.93 38.05
CA TYR A 206 -33.18 5.47 39.42
C TYR A 206 -34.39 6.37 39.71
N ARG A 207 -34.75 7.27 38.77
CA ARG A 207 -35.95 8.13 38.89
C ARG A 207 -37.23 7.31 38.99
N LEU A 208 -37.38 6.30 38.13
CA LEU A 208 -38.56 5.41 38.13
C LEU A 208 -38.68 4.68 39.48
N ASN A 209 -37.56 4.18 40.01
CA ASN A 209 -37.54 3.44 41.26
C ASN A 209 -37.84 4.34 42.47
N LEU A 210 -37.43 5.62 42.40
CA LEU A 210 -37.78 6.62 43.42
C LEU A 210 -39.29 6.90 43.43
N GLU A 211 -39.89 7.13 42.25
CA GLU A 211 -41.33 7.36 42.13
C GLU A 211 -42.16 6.16 42.63
N LEU A 212 -41.71 4.92 42.39
CA LEU A 212 -42.40 3.73 42.89
C LEU A 212 -42.36 3.63 44.42
N ARG A 213 -41.21 3.95 45.04
CA ARG A 213 -41.07 3.97 46.50
C ARG A 213 -41.90 5.05 47.18
N GLU A 214 -42.06 6.21 46.54
CA GLU A 214 -42.94 7.27 47.04
C GLU A 214 -44.42 6.81 47.04
N ARG A 215 -44.83 6.00 46.07
CA ARG A 215 -46.19 5.43 46.01
C ARG A 215 -46.43 4.33 47.04
N GLU A 216 -45.43 3.53 47.38
CA GLU A 216 -45.58 2.49 48.42
C GLU A 216 -45.72 3.08 49.84
N ARG A 217 -45.30 4.33 50.05
CA ARG A 217 -45.36 5.02 51.35
C ARG A 217 -46.60 5.91 51.54
N ALA A 218 -47.36 6.18 50.48
CA ALA A 218 -48.56 7.01 50.48
C ALA A 218 -49.83 6.14 50.53
#